data_AF-A0A3D5NKL8-F1
#
_entry.id   AF-A0A3D5NKL8-F1
#
_cell.length_a   1.000
_cell.length_b   1.000
_cell.length_c   1.000
_cell.angle_alpha   90.00
_cell.angle_beta   90.00
_cell.angle_gamma   90.00
#
_symmetry.space_group_name_H-M   'P 1'
#
loop_
_entity.id
_entity.type
_entity.pdbx_description
1 polymer ?
#
loop_
_entity_poly.entity_id
_entity_poly.type
_entity_poly.pdbx_seq_one_letter_code
_entity_poly.pdbx_strand_id
1 'polypeptide(L)' 'MIKMYGIKNCDTIKKAQKFLEVQGVEFEFIDFRQNPIDEQTLQSFVDALGWDKVINKRSTTYRNLTDAE' A
#
# COMPACT_ATOMS: atom_id res chain seq x y z
N MET A 1 12.74 -12.20 -0.85
CA MET A 1 11.28 -12.44 -0.81
C MET A 1 10.58 -11.12 -1.09
N ILE A 2 9.59 -11.11 -1.98
CA ILE A 2 8.87 -9.88 -2.35
C ILE A 2 7.89 -9.53 -1.24
N LYS A 3 7.84 -8.26 -0.83
CA LYS A 3 6.86 -7.76 0.13
C LYS A 3 5.80 -6.97 -0.61
N MET A 4 4.55 -7.37 -0.48
CA MET A 4 3.40 -6.66 -1.03
C MET A 4 2.61 -6.01 0.09
N TYR A 5 2.58 -4.68 0.06
CA TYR A 5 1.88 -3.90 1.06
C TYR A 5 0.49 -3.50 0.54
N GLY A 6 -0.52 -3.54 1.41
CA GLY A 6 -1.87 -3.17 1.03
C GLY A 6 -2.86 -3.21 2.17
N ILE A 7 -4.16 -3.17 1.83
CA ILE A 7 -5.25 -3.39 2.76
C ILE A 7 -6.03 -4.60 2.25
N LYS A 8 -6.35 -5.55 3.15
CA LYS A 8 -7.02 -6.82 2.78
C LYS A 8 -8.34 -6.63 2.03
N ASN A 9 -9.10 -5.58 2.37
CA ASN A 9 -10.37 -5.24 1.73
C ASN A 9 -10.21 -4.28 0.53
N CYS A 10 -9.26 -4.57 -0.35
CA CYS A 10 -9.05 -3.83 -1.60
C CYS A 10 -9.04 -4.79 -2.80
N ASP A 11 -9.92 -4.57 -3.77
CA ASP A 11 -10.04 -5.44 -4.94
C ASP A 11 -8.77 -5.44 -5.80
N THR A 12 -8.06 -4.31 -5.87
CA THR A 12 -6.77 -4.22 -6.58
C THR A 12 -5.71 -5.09 -5.92
N ILE A 13 -5.67 -5.13 -4.58
CA ILE A 13 -4.74 -5.99 -3.83
C ILE A 13 -5.05 -7.46 -4.06
N LYS A 14 -6.33 -7.86 -4.03
CA LYS A 14 -6.74 -9.25 -4.32
C LYS A 14 -6.34 -9.67 -5.73
N LYS A 15 -6.49 -8.78 -6.71
CA LYS A 15 -6.04 -9.03 -8.10
C LYS A 15 -4.52 -9.17 -8.19
N ALA A 16 -3.77 -8.33 -7.48
CA ALA A 16 -2.31 -8.40 -7.44
C ALA A 16 -1.81 -9.69 -6.77
N GLN A 17 -2.40 -10.10 -5.64
CA GLN A 17 -2.13 -11.40 -4.98
C GLN A 17 -2.31 -12.56 -5.97
N LYS A 18 -3.50 -12.63 -6.59
CA LYS A 18 -3.79 -13.68 -7.56
C LYS A 18 -2.83 -13.68 -8.74
N PHE A 19 -2.43 -12.50 -9.23
CA PHE A 19 -1.45 -12.40 -10.30
C PHE A 19 -0.10 -12.99 -9.89
N LEU A 20 0.42 -12.63 -8.71
CA LEU A 20 1.69 -13.15 -8.21
C LEU A 20 1.63 -14.66 -7.95
N GLU A 21 0.52 -15.16 -7.40
CA GLU A 21 0.28 -16.60 -7.22
C GLU A 21 0.30 -17.35 -8.56
N VAL A 22 -0.39 -16.82 -9.58
CA VAL A 22 -0.41 -17.43 -10.93
C VAL A 22 0.97 -17.41 -11.59
N GLN A 23 1.79 -16.40 -11.32
CA GLN A 23 3.17 -16.33 -11.80
C GLN A 23 4.13 -17.22 -10.98
N GLY A 24 3.67 -17.87 -9.92
CA GLY A 24 4.51 -18.69 -9.03
C GLY A 24 5.53 -17.85 -8.25
N VAL A 25 5.25 -16.58 -8.03
CA VAL A 25 6.14 -15.67 -7.31
C VAL A 25 5.82 -15.73 -5.82
N GLU A 26 6.82 -16.08 -5.00
CA GLU A 26 6.68 -16.00 -3.55
C GLU A 26 6.66 -14.55 -3.07
N PHE A 27 5.60 -14.19 -2.34
CA PHE A 27 5.46 -12.88 -1.71
C PHE A 27 4.89 -12.98 -0.30
N GLU A 28 5.27 -12.01 0.52
CA GLU A 28 4.71 -11.76 1.84
C GLU A 28 3.70 -10.61 1.72
N PHE A 29 2.45 -10.85 2.13
CA PHE A 29 1.43 -9.80 2.17
C PHE A 29 1.40 -9.11 3.52
N ILE A 30 1.59 -7.78 3.52
CA ILE A 30 1.60 -6.93 4.71
C ILE A 30 0.38 -6.01 4.67
N ASP A 31 -0.53 -6.20 5.62
CA ASP A 31 -1.70 -5.33 5.78
C ASP A 31 -1.33 -4.10 6.62
N PHE A 32 -1.44 -2.90 6.03
CA PHE A 32 -1.15 -1.63 6.70
C PHE A 32 -1.98 -1.40 7.97
N ARG A 33 -3.16 -2.01 8.09
CA ARG A 33 -4.03 -1.86 9.27
C ARG A 33 -3.61 -2.74 10.45
N GLN A 34 -2.94 -3.85 10.16
CA GLN A 34 -2.51 -4.82 11.17
C GLN A 34 -1.04 -4.61 11.52
N ASN A 35 -0.22 -4.31 10.51
CA ASN A 35 1.20 -4.06 10.61
C ASN A 35 1.47 -2.66 10.04
N PRO A 36 1.40 -1.61 10.87
CA PRO A 36 1.73 -0.27 10.43
C PRO A 36 3.17 -0.25 9.90
N ILE A 37 3.39 0.50 8.82
CA ILE A 37 4.73 0.68 8.26
C ILE A 37 5.56 1.59 9.15
N ASP A 38 6.84 1.26 9.25
CA ASP A 38 7.83 2.15 9.83
C ASP A 38 8.19 3.31 8.89
N GLU A 39 8.74 4.36 9.47
CA GLU A 39 9.12 5.58 8.76
C GLU A 39 10.16 5.34 7.66
N GLN A 40 11.11 4.42 7.89
CA GLN A 40 12.16 4.12 6.92
C GLN A 40 11.57 3.47 5.66
N THR A 41 10.63 2.54 5.83
CA THR A 41 9.90 1.93 4.72
C THR A 41 9.06 2.97 3.98
N LEU A 42 8.34 3.85 4.69
CA LEU A 42 7.58 4.92 4.06
C LEU A 42 8.47 5.85 3.23
N GLN A 43 9.61 6.28 3.80
CA GLN A 43 10.56 7.15 3.12
C GLN A 43 11.07 6.51 1.83
N SER A 44 11.36 5.20 1.84
CA SER A 44 11.78 4.49 0.63
C SER A 44 10.75 4.52 -0.51
N PHE A 45 9.44 4.48 -0.17
CA PHE A 45 8.38 4.58 -1.18
C PHE A 45 8.26 5.99 -1.74
N VAL A 46 8.39 6.99 -0.87
CA VAL A 46 8.37 8.40 -1.27
C VAL A 46 9.57 8.71 -2.15
N ASP A 47 10.76 8.24 -1.81
CA ASP A 47 11.97 8.46 -2.60
C ASP A 47 11.87 7.82 -3.99
N ALA A 48 11.24 6.64 -4.08
CA ALA A 48 11.07 5.92 -5.33
C ALA A 48 9.96 6.46 -6.24
N LEU A 49 8.83 6.91 -5.68
CA LEU A 49 7.60 7.22 -6.43
C LEU A 49 7.15 8.68 -6.32
N GLY A 50 7.61 9.39 -5.30
CA GLY A 50 7.14 10.71 -4.89
C GLY A 50 5.85 10.66 -4.07
N TRP A 51 5.69 11.64 -3.18
CA TRP A 51 4.53 11.77 -2.28
C TRP A 51 3.17 11.72 -2.99
N ASP A 52 3.05 12.37 -4.16
CA ASP A 52 1.80 12.43 -4.93
C ASP A 52 1.29 11.06 -5.38
N LYS A 53 2.18 10.08 -5.56
CA LYS A 53 1.81 8.73 -6.00
C LYS A 53 1.61 7.76 -4.84
N VAL A 54 2.30 7.99 -3.72
CA VAL A 54 2.16 7.17 -2.51
C VAL A 54 0.82 7.45 -1.81
N ILE A 55 0.37 8.71 -1.79
CA ILE A 55 -0.91 9.08 -1.16
C ILE A 55 -2.06 8.97 -2.17
N ASN A 56 -3.08 8.17 -1.82
CA ASN A 56 -4.32 8.14 -2.59
C ASN A 56 -5.20 9.34 -2.26
N LYS A 57 -4.97 10.46 -2.95
CA LYS A 57 -5.77 11.70 -2.85
C LYS A 57 -7.25 11.55 -3.23
N ARG A 58 -7.60 10.44 -3.90
CA ARG A 58 -9.00 10.14 -4.28
C ARG A 58 -9.76 9.36 -3.21
N SER A 59 -9.07 8.87 -2.18
CA SER A 59 -9.70 8.12 -1.10
C SER A 59 -10.66 9.00 -0.30
N THR A 60 -11.70 8.39 0.24
CA THR A 60 -12.64 9.06 1.16
C THR A 60 -11.93 9.56 2.40
N THR A 61 -10.95 8.81 2.92
CA THR A 61 -10.10 9.24 4.03
C THR A 61 -9.42 10.56 3.72
N TYR A 62 -8.73 10.67 2.58
CA TYR A 62 -8.04 11.92 2.20
C TYR A 62 -9.01 13.08 1.97
N ARG A 63 -10.17 12.83 1.35
CA ARG A 63 -11.18 13.88 1.10
C ARG A 63 -11.88 14.37 2.36
N ASN A 64 -11.92 13.55 3.39
CA ASN A 64 -12.50 13.89 4.68
C ASN A 64 -11.47 14.51 5.64
N LEU A 65 -10.19 14.59 5.25
CA LEU A 65 -9.20 15.35 6.01
C LEU A 65 -9.60 16.81 6.00
N THR A 66 -9.62 17.41 7.18
CA THR A 66 -9.81 18.85 7.30
C THR A 66 -8.46 19.56 7.28
N ASP A 67 -8.42 20.85 6.95
CA ASP A 67 -7.16 21.65 6.97
C ASP A 67 -6.48 21.68 8.35
N ALA A 68 -7.13 21.17 9.40
CA ALA A 68 -6.63 21.10 10.76
C ALA A 68 -5.90 19.79 11.11
N GLU A 69 -5.80 18.83 10.17
CA GLU A 69 -5.07 17.56 10.29
C GLU A 69 -3.80 17.55 9.42
#